data_AF-A0A291P6L2-F1
#
_entry.id   AF-A0A291P6L2-F1
#
_cell.length_a   1.000
_cell.length_b   1.000
_cell.length_c   1.000
_cell.angle_alpha   90.00
_cell.angle_beta   90.00
_cell.angle_gamma   90.00
#
_symmetry.space_group_name_H-M   'P 1'
#
loop_
_entity.id
_entity.type
_entity.pdbx_description
1 polymer ?
#
loop_
_entity_poly.entity_id
_entity_poly.type
_entity_poly.pdbx_seq_one_letter_code
_entity_poly.pdbx_strand_id
1 'polypeptide(L)'
;MMKGHLAVARELYQAGEQTAAQPHFGHPLHEHYEPLESAFEARGVEHFEGTLEALVEEVREGGEWGDHADAYAAAVGAIDAAMQDVDGELREDVTFQSRVQLALLRQAMHEYEEAVDDGQFVNVLEYQDSRGFVLTAKALLEVQSELYDDEAYGELLAAYEDALAAWPSAVAPEAPVMTPGELSAAMFKLEAELGEY
;
A
#
# COMPACT_ATOMS: atom_id res chain seq x y z
N MET A 1 -4.66 1.35 1.40
CA MET A 1 -4.43 -0.06 1.76
C MET A 1 -4.59 -0.99 0.58
N MET A 2 -5.81 -1.21 0.04
CA MET A 2 -6.06 -2.11 -1.11
C MET A 2 -4.99 -2.05 -2.24
N LYS A 3 -4.67 -0.84 -2.74
CA LYS A 3 -3.64 -0.66 -3.79
C LYS A 3 -2.22 -1.08 -3.37
N GLY A 4 -1.89 -0.99 -2.09
CA GLY A 4 -0.60 -1.41 -1.54
C GLY A 4 -0.42 -2.92 -1.62
N HIS A 5 -1.42 -3.68 -1.17
CA HIS A 5 -1.45 -5.14 -1.32
C HIS A 5 -1.31 -5.53 -2.79
N LEU A 6 -2.14 -4.96 -3.67
CA LEU A 6 -2.11 -5.26 -5.11
C LEU A 6 -0.74 -4.95 -5.75
N ALA A 7 -0.13 -3.82 -5.40
CA ALA A 7 1.18 -3.44 -5.93
C ALA A 7 2.26 -4.46 -5.57
N VAL A 8 2.25 -4.97 -4.33
CA VAL A 8 3.20 -5.98 -3.85
C VAL A 8 2.89 -7.35 -4.41
N ALA A 9 1.61 -7.72 -4.50
CA ALA A 9 1.15 -8.95 -5.14
C ALA A 9 1.69 -9.03 -6.58
N ARG A 10 1.53 -7.96 -7.37
CA ARG A 10 2.08 -7.87 -8.72
C ARG A 10 3.59 -8.03 -8.75
N GLU A 11 4.32 -7.35 -7.89
CA GLU A 11 5.79 -7.43 -7.88
C GLU A 11 6.27 -8.84 -7.55
N LEU A 12 5.68 -9.49 -6.55
CA LEU A 12 5.97 -10.88 -6.20
C LEU A 12 5.67 -11.82 -7.36
N TYR A 13 4.50 -11.66 -7.98
CA TYR A 13 4.10 -12.49 -9.12
C TYR A 13 5.08 -12.34 -10.30
N GLN A 14 5.49 -11.11 -10.60
CA GLN A 14 6.48 -10.80 -11.64
C GLN A 14 7.90 -11.31 -11.30
N ALA A 15 8.22 -11.42 -10.01
CA ALA A 15 9.46 -12.04 -9.53
C ALA A 15 9.42 -13.58 -9.55
N GLY A 16 8.28 -14.18 -9.92
CA GLY A 16 8.09 -15.64 -9.92
C GLY A 16 7.60 -16.20 -8.58
N GLU A 17 7.39 -15.36 -7.57
CA GLU A 17 6.90 -15.72 -6.25
C GLU A 17 5.36 -15.81 -6.21
N GLN A 18 4.78 -16.53 -7.17
CA GLN A 18 3.32 -16.56 -7.39
C GLN A 18 2.55 -17.06 -6.16
N THR A 19 3.10 -18.02 -5.41
CA THR A 19 2.46 -18.53 -4.18
C THR A 19 2.46 -17.47 -3.08
N ALA A 20 3.55 -16.72 -2.92
CA ALA A 20 3.62 -15.63 -1.94
C ALA A 20 2.74 -14.44 -2.34
N ALA A 21 2.50 -14.24 -3.64
CA ALA A 21 1.63 -13.18 -4.15
C ALA A 21 0.13 -13.40 -3.87
N GLN A 22 -0.34 -14.66 -3.81
CA GLN A 22 -1.76 -15.00 -3.65
C GLN A 22 -2.47 -14.29 -2.48
N PRO A 23 -1.98 -14.35 -1.22
CA PRO A 23 -2.66 -13.69 -0.11
C PRO A 23 -2.86 -12.18 -0.35
N HIS A 24 -1.85 -11.51 -0.91
CA HIS A 24 -1.89 -10.08 -1.23
C HIS A 24 -2.93 -9.71 -2.28
N PHE A 25 -3.28 -10.61 -3.21
CA PHE A 25 -4.42 -10.38 -4.10
C PHE A 25 -5.77 -10.46 -3.36
N GLY A 26 -5.84 -11.27 -2.30
CA GLY A 26 -7.04 -11.46 -1.47
C GLY A 26 -7.26 -10.41 -0.39
N HIS A 27 -6.21 -9.81 0.18
CA HIS A 27 -6.34 -8.82 1.26
C HIS A 27 -7.23 -7.61 0.92
N PRO A 28 -7.19 -7.03 -0.30
CA PRO A 28 -8.14 -5.98 -0.68
C PRO A 28 -9.61 -6.36 -0.46
N LEU A 29 -9.97 -7.61 -0.73
CA LEU A 29 -11.33 -8.11 -0.55
C LEU A 29 -11.63 -8.32 0.94
N HIS A 30 -10.84 -9.17 1.60
CA HIS A 30 -11.17 -9.67 2.94
C HIS A 30 -10.91 -8.66 4.06
N GLU A 31 -9.90 -7.81 3.93
CA GLU A 31 -9.51 -6.89 5.00
C GLU A 31 -10.12 -5.49 4.83
N HIS A 32 -10.37 -5.08 3.59
CA HIS A 32 -10.77 -3.70 3.29
C HIS A 32 -12.14 -3.60 2.64
N TYR A 33 -12.47 -4.43 1.65
CA TYR A 33 -13.75 -4.31 0.96
C TYR A 33 -14.92 -4.70 1.87
N GLU A 34 -14.86 -5.88 2.49
CA GLU A 34 -15.94 -6.37 3.37
C GLU A 34 -16.30 -5.37 4.48
N PRO A 35 -15.35 -4.75 5.22
CA PRO A 35 -15.69 -3.74 6.23
C PRO A 35 -16.20 -2.41 5.67
N LEU A 36 -15.85 -2.06 4.43
CA LEU A 36 -16.25 -0.81 3.78
C LEU A 36 -17.54 -0.90 2.98
N GLU A 37 -18.05 -2.11 2.71
CA GLU A 37 -19.20 -2.35 1.85
C GLU A 37 -20.42 -1.49 2.22
N SER A 38 -20.84 -1.50 3.49
CA SER A 38 -21.97 -0.68 3.93
C SER A 38 -21.74 0.83 3.75
N ALA A 39 -20.48 1.28 3.83
CA ALA A 39 -20.12 2.67 3.61
C ALA A 39 -20.12 3.05 2.12
N PHE A 40 -19.76 2.12 1.23
CA PHE A 40 -19.87 2.24 -0.22
C PHE A 40 -21.34 2.31 -0.65
N GLU A 41 -22.18 1.41 -0.16
CA GLU A 41 -23.62 1.40 -0.42
C GLU A 41 -24.29 2.71 -0.01
N ALA A 42 -23.99 3.21 1.19
CA ALA A 42 -24.55 4.46 1.71
C ALA A 42 -24.17 5.70 0.87
N ARG A 43 -23.06 5.62 0.12
CA ARG A 43 -22.55 6.68 -0.75
C ARG A 43 -22.92 6.47 -2.22
N GLY A 44 -23.48 5.31 -2.57
CA GLY A 44 -23.80 4.98 -3.96
C GLY A 44 -22.58 4.69 -4.81
N VAL A 45 -21.47 4.26 -4.18
CA VAL A 45 -20.29 3.74 -4.88
C VAL A 45 -20.68 2.44 -5.59
N GLU A 46 -20.27 2.30 -6.85
CA GLU A 46 -20.50 1.07 -7.61
C GLU A 46 -19.79 -0.12 -6.94
N HIS A 47 -20.50 -1.23 -6.75
CA HIS A 47 -19.91 -2.43 -6.17
C HIS A 47 -18.82 -2.98 -7.08
N PHE A 48 -17.67 -3.28 -6.51
CA PHE A 48 -16.52 -3.83 -7.23
C PHE A 48 -15.95 -5.11 -6.60
N GLU A 49 -16.68 -5.72 -5.65
CA GLU A 49 -16.34 -7.01 -5.04
C GLU A 49 -16.00 -8.06 -6.10
N GLY A 50 -16.92 -8.25 -7.06
CA GLY A 50 -16.76 -9.23 -8.13
C GLY A 50 -15.55 -8.96 -9.04
N THR A 51 -15.08 -7.70 -9.12
CA THR A 51 -13.83 -7.38 -9.82
C THR A 51 -12.61 -7.85 -9.03
N LEU A 52 -12.63 -7.72 -7.70
CA LEU A 52 -11.57 -8.24 -6.84
C LEU A 52 -11.58 -9.78 -6.83
N GLU A 53 -12.75 -10.41 -6.70
CA GLU A 53 -12.90 -11.87 -6.76
C GLU A 53 -12.40 -12.44 -8.09
N ALA A 54 -12.74 -11.79 -9.21
CA ALA A 54 -12.27 -12.22 -10.53
C ALA A 54 -10.75 -12.18 -10.63
N LEU A 55 -10.10 -11.12 -10.13
CA LEU A 55 -8.64 -11.04 -10.10
C LEU A 55 -8.04 -12.18 -9.25
N VAL A 56 -8.58 -12.42 -8.05
CA VAL A 56 -8.10 -13.48 -7.13
C VAL A 56 -8.22 -14.86 -7.78
N GLU A 57 -9.35 -15.17 -8.40
CA GLU A 57 -9.52 -16.48 -9.07
C GLU A 57 -8.60 -16.60 -10.28
N GLU A 58 -8.42 -15.54 -11.06
CA GLU A 58 -7.58 -15.56 -12.26
C GLU A 58 -6.10 -15.78 -11.93
N VAL A 59 -5.54 -15.05 -10.94
CA VAL A 59 -4.14 -15.25 -10.54
C VAL A 59 -3.90 -16.59 -9.86
N ARG A 60 -4.95 -17.22 -9.32
CA ARG A 60 -4.87 -18.54 -8.68
C ARG A 60 -4.72 -19.68 -9.68
N GLU A 61 -5.22 -19.50 -10.90
CA GLU A 61 -5.00 -20.44 -12.00
C GLU A 61 -3.52 -20.50 -12.43
N GLY A 62 -2.74 -19.48 -12.07
CA GLY A 62 -1.35 -19.33 -12.47
C GLY A 62 -1.23 -18.87 -13.92
N GLY A 63 0.01 -18.69 -14.39
CA GLY A 63 0.28 -18.19 -15.75
C GLY A 63 1.42 -17.18 -15.77
N GLU A 64 1.60 -16.54 -16.91
CA GLU A 64 2.50 -15.40 -17.01
C GLU A 64 1.77 -14.12 -16.57
N TRP A 65 2.50 -13.15 -16.00
CA TRP A 65 1.88 -11.88 -15.57
C TRP A 65 1.06 -11.18 -16.67
N GLY A 66 1.49 -11.33 -17.93
CA GLY A 66 0.79 -10.74 -19.08
C GLY A 66 -0.66 -11.20 -19.23
N ASP A 67 -0.97 -12.43 -18.80
CA ASP A 67 -2.32 -12.97 -18.85
C ASP A 67 -3.26 -12.28 -17.83
N HIS A 68 -2.69 -11.79 -16.72
CA HIS A 68 -3.44 -11.19 -15.59
C HIS A 68 -3.44 -9.66 -15.55
N ALA A 69 -2.71 -9.02 -16.46
CA ALA A 69 -2.50 -7.57 -16.43
C ALA A 69 -3.81 -6.78 -16.58
N ASP A 70 -4.75 -7.28 -17.38
CA ASP A 70 -6.04 -6.63 -17.61
C ASP A 70 -6.96 -6.76 -16.38
N ALA A 71 -7.04 -7.93 -15.76
CA ALA A 71 -7.79 -8.15 -14.52
C ALA A 71 -7.24 -7.30 -13.38
N TYR A 72 -5.90 -7.21 -13.28
CA TYR A 72 -5.24 -6.34 -12.32
C TYR A 72 -5.58 -4.86 -12.54
N ALA A 73 -5.50 -4.39 -13.80
CA ALA A 73 -5.83 -3.03 -14.14
C ALA A 73 -7.30 -2.71 -13.86
N ALA A 74 -8.21 -3.66 -14.08
CA ALA A 74 -9.62 -3.52 -13.73
C ALA A 74 -9.83 -3.36 -12.23
N ALA A 75 -9.17 -4.17 -11.39
CA ALA A 75 -9.25 -4.07 -9.94
C ALA A 75 -8.71 -2.73 -9.42
N VAL A 76 -7.52 -2.30 -9.88
CA VAL A 76 -6.96 -0.99 -9.51
C VAL A 76 -7.86 0.15 -9.97
N GLY A 77 -8.38 0.07 -11.20
CA GLY A 77 -9.30 1.07 -11.74
C GLY A 77 -10.61 1.18 -10.98
N ALA A 78 -11.16 0.06 -10.51
CA ALA A 78 -12.36 0.05 -9.68
C ALA A 78 -12.13 0.68 -8.31
N ILE A 79 -10.97 0.42 -7.68
CA ILE A 79 -10.56 1.08 -6.44
C ILE A 79 -10.41 2.60 -6.67
N ASP A 80 -9.74 3.00 -7.75
CA ASP A 80 -9.56 4.42 -8.08
C ASP A 80 -10.90 5.12 -8.37
N ALA A 81 -11.86 4.42 -9.00
CA ALA A 81 -13.22 4.91 -9.22
C ALA A 81 -13.99 5.08 -7.91
N ALA A 82 -13.92 4.12 -6.99
CA ALA A 82 -14.51 4.22 -5.66
C ALA A 82 -13.94 5.41 -4.87
N MET A 83 -12.64 5.69 -5.01
CA MET A 83 -12.00 6.85 -4.39
C MET A 83 -12.48 8.20 -4.95
N GLN A 84 -13.08 8.26 -6.15
CA GLN A 84 -13.63 9.50 -6.70
C GLN A 84 -14.88 10.01 -5.99
N ASP A 85 -15.54 9.15 -5.20
CA ASP A 85 -16.67 9.55 -4.35
C ASP A 85 -16.24 10.45 -3.18
N VAL A 86 -14.94 10.44 -2.83
CA VAL A 86 -14.39 11.42 -1.89
C VAL A 86 -14.46 12.81 -2.53
N ASP A 87 -15.01 13.76 -1.77
CA ASP A 87 -15.17 15.16 -2.17
C ASP A 87 -13.89 15.70 -2.81
N GLY A 88 -14.04 16.38 -3.95
CA GLY A 88 -12.92 16.98 -4.68
C GLY A 88 -12.11 17.95 -3.83
N GLU A 89 -12.78 18.75 -2.97
CA GLU A 89 -12.11 19.68 -2.05
C GLU A 89 -11.22 18.93 -1.05
N LEU A 90 -11.66 17.77 -0.54
CA LEU A 90 -10.83 16.92 0.32
C LEU A 90 -9.69 16.25 -0.46
N ARG A 91 -9.93 15.89 -1.73
CA ARG A 91 -8.89 15.31 -2.59
C ARG A 91 -7.77 16.30 -2.92
N GLU A 92 -8.07 17.59 -2.89
CA GLU A 92 -7.12 18.70 -3.13
C GLU A 92 -6.62 19.35 -1.83
N ASP A 93 -7.06 18.90 -0.66
CA ASP A 93 -6.67 19.44 0.65
C ASP A 93 -5.42 18.75 1.21
N VAL A 94 -4.34 19.51 1.39
CA VAL A 94 -3.04 19.00 1.86
C VAL A 94 -3.12 18.36 3.24
N THR A 95 -3.94 18.91 4.16
CA THR A 95 -4.17 18.33 5.49
C THR A 95 -4.83 16.96 5.40
N PHE A 96 -5.87 16.81 4.59
CA PHE A 96 -6.54 15.53 4.38
C PHE A 96 -5.60 14.51 3.75
N GLN A 97 -4.85 14.90 2.71
CA GLN A 97 -3.91 14.01 2.04
C GLN A 97 -2.74 13.58 2.95
N SER A 98 -2.24 14.49 3.78
CA SER A 98 -1.22 14.16 4.78
C SER A 98 -1.72 13.13 5.79
N ARG A 99 -3.00 13.22 6.21
CA ARG A 99 -3.63 12.21 7.08
C ARG A 99 -3.79 10.85 6.40
N VAL A 100 -4.09 10.82 5.10
CA VAL A 100 -4.14 9.56 4.34
C VAL A 100 -2.76 8.90 4.30
N GLN A 101 -1.71 9.67 4.02
CA GLN A 101 -0.33 9.17 4.05
C GLN A 101 0.07 8.66 5.44
N LEU A 102 -0.23 9.42 6.51
CA LEU A 102 0.02 8.99 7.89
C LEU A 102 -0.72 7.69 8.24
N ALA A 103 -1.94 7.50 7.75
CA ALA A 103 -2.68 6.26 7.97
C ALA A 103 -2.00 5.06 7.29
N LEU A 104 -1.50 5.24 6.06
CA LEU A 104 -0.72 4.23 5.34
C LEU A 104 0.58 3.88 6.09
N LEU A 105 1.33 4.90 6.54
CA LEU A 105 2.59 4.72 7.27
C LEU A 105 2.41 4.02 8.61
N ARG A 106 1.34 4.34 9.35
CA ARG A 106 1.02 3.67 10.62
C ARG A 106 0.70 2.20 10.44
N GLN A 107 -0.09 1.87 9.41
CA GLN A 107 -0.35 0.46 9.10
C GLN A 107 0.94 -0.24 8.68
N ALA A 108 1.76 0.40 7.84
CA ALA A 108 3.05 -0.16 7.46
C ALA A 108 3.93 -0.49 8.67
N MET A 109 4.07 0.46 9.60
CA MET A 109 4.82 0.22 10.83
C MET A 109 4.25 -0.96 11.63
N HIS A 110 2.92 -1.03 11.77
CA HIS A 110 2.25 -2.12 12.45
C HIS A 110 2.55 -3.49 11.80
N GLU A 111 2.41 -3.59 10.48
CA GLU A 111 2.74 -4.82 9.74
C GLU A 111 4.23 -5.19 9.89
N TYR A 112 5.14 -4.21 9.86
CA TYR A 112 6.56 -4.50 10.03
C TYR A 112 6.91 -5.00 11.44
N GLU A 113 6.22 -4.50 12.47
CA GLU A 113 6.35 -5.00 13.84
C GLU A 113 5.87 -6.44 13.96
N GLU A 114 4.82 -6.83 13.24
CA GLU A 114 4.36 -8.22 13.18
C GLU A 114 5.27 -9.11 12.33
N ALA A 115 5.98 -8.53 11.37
CA ALA A 115 6.88 -9.25 10.49
C ALA A 115 8.18 -9.70 11.17
N VAL A 116 8.69 -8.93 12.14
CA VAL A 116 10.05 -9.07 12.68
C VAL A 116 10.04 -9.33 14.19
N ASP A 117 10.63 -10.45 14.61
CA ASP A 117 10.90 -10.78 16.01
C ASP A 117 12.34 -11.28 16.19
N ASP A 118 12.99 -10.86 17.27
CA ASP A 118 14.40 -11.16 17.61
C ASP A 118 15.39 -11.04 16.41
N GLY A 119 15.18 -10.03 15.55
CA GLY A 119 16.03 -9.79 14.37
C GLY A 119 15.85 -10.79 13.23
N GLN A 120 14.74 -11.52 13.20
CA GLN A 120 14.38 -12.47 12.14
C GLN A 120 12.97 -12.20 11.62
N PHE A 121 12.71 -12.59 10.37
CA PHE A 121 11.34 -12.58 9.85
C PHE A 121 10.53 -13.74 10.45
N VAL A 122 9.48 -13.42 11.19
CA VAL A 122 8.49 -14.38 11.69
C VAL A 122 7.20 -14.36 10.87
N ASN A 123 6.92 -13.26 10.18
CA ASN A 123 5.82 -13.15 9.22
C ASN A 123 6.25 -12.36 7.97
N VAL A 124 6.72 -13.07 6.94
CA VAL A 124 7.17 -12.45 5.68
C VAL A 124 6.03 -11.76 4.91
N LEU A 125 4.79 -12.20 5.12
CA LEU A 125 3.61 -11.62 4.49
C LEU A 125 3.38 -10.19 5.01
N GLU A 126 3.55 -9.90 6.30
CA GLU A 126 3.42 -8.52 6.80
C GLU A 126 4.61 -7.63 6.39
N TYR A 127 5.82 -8.20 6.22
CA TYR A 127 6.93 -7.45 5.62
C TYR A 127 6.55 -6.97 4.21
N GLN A 128 5.88 -7.82 3.45
CA GLN A 128 5.43 -7.54 2.09
C GLN A 128 4.34 -6.47 2.08
N ASP A 129 3.31 -6.59 2.93
CA ASP A 129 2.23 -5.61 3.00
C ASP A 129 2.67 -4.25 3.49
N SER A 130 3.51 -4.23 4.52
CA SER A 130 4.15 -3.01 5.00
C SER A 130 4.82 -2.23 3.87
N ARG A 131 5.61 -2.92 3.03
CA ARG A 131 6.27 -2.31 1.87
C ARG A 131 5.27 -1.68 0.92
N GLY A 132 4.19 -2.39 0.63
CA GLY A 132 3.14 -1.93 -0.29
C GLY A 132 2.48 -0.64 0.18
N PHE A 133 2.26 -0.51 1.49
CA PHE A 133 1.70 0.69 2.08
C PHE A 133 2.64 1.89 2.01
N VAL A 134 3.94 1.73 2.31
CA VAL A 134 4.93 2.82 2.18
C VAL A 134 5.08 3.27 0.74
N LEU A 135 5.16 2.32 -0.21
CA LEU A 135 5.22 2.65 -1.65
C LEU A 135 3.96 3.38 -2.12
N THR A 136 2.79 2.98 -1.64
CA THR A 136 1.52 3.64 -1.98
C THR A 136 1.49 5.07 -1.42
N ALA A 137 1.98 5.27 -0.20
CA ALA A 137 2.04 6.58 0.43
C ALA A 137 3.01 7.52 -0.31
N LYS A 138 4.19 7.03 -0.70
CA LYS A 138 5.14 7.76 -1.55
C LYS A 138 4.55 8.12 -2.91
N ALA A 139 3.87 7.19 -3.59
CA ALA A 139 3.22 7.45 -4.87
C ALA A 139 2.10 8.51 -4.74
N LEU A 140 1.40 8.55 -3.60
CA LEU A 140 0.41 9.56 -3.30
C LEU A 140 1.05 10.95 -3.19
N LEU A 141 2.17 11.07 -2.46
CA LEU A 141 2.96 12.30 -2.39
C LEU A 141 3.39 12.79 -3.77
N GLU A 142 3.91 11.90 -4.62
CA GLU A 142 4.40 12.25 -5.97
C GLU A 142 3.27 12.82 -6.86
N VAL A 143 2.11 12.15 -6.86
CA VAL A 143 0.92 12.61 -7.61
C VAL A 143 0.40 13.96 -7.10
N GLN A 144 0.60 14.23 -5.80
CA GLN A 144 0.09 15.43 -5.12
C GLN A 144 1.19 16.44 -4.83
N SER A 145 2.32 16.36 -5.54
CA SER A 145 3.48 17.24 -5.32
C SER A 145 3.11 18.73 -5.30
N GLU A 146 2.13 19.16 -6.11
CA GLU A 146 1.65 20.55 -6.17
C GLU A 146 0.92 21.03 -4.89
N LEU A 147 0.54 20.12 -3.98
CA LEU A 147 -0.08 20.48 -2.68
C LEU A 147 0.94 20.89 -1.62
N TYR A 148 2.23 20.58 -1.85
CA TYR A 148 3.33 20.84 -0.92
C TYR A 148 4.21 21.95 -1.50
N ASP A 149 4.86 22.72 -0.62
CA ASP A 149 5.96 23.58 -1.07
C ASP A 149 7.18 22.74 -1.48
N ASP A 150 8.03 23.28 -2.37
CA ASP A 150 9.16 22.56 -2.96
C ASP A 150 10.14 21.98 -1.92
N GLU A 151 10.32 22.69 -0.79
CA GLU A 151 11.21 22.27 0.30
C GLU A 151 10.60 21.09 1.06
N ALA A 152 9.36 21.23 1.55
CA ALA A 152 8.64 20.15 2.24
C ALA A 152 8.48 18.91 1.35
N TYR A 153 8.15 19.08 0.07
CA TYR A 153 8.08 17.97 -0.88
C TYR A 153 9.43 17.22 -0.99
N GLY A 154 10.53 17.96 -1.14
CA GLY A 154 11.86 17.38 -1.22
C GLY A 154 12.26 16.63 0.05
N GLU A 155 11.93 17.18 1.22
CA GLU A 155 12.23 16.56 2.51
C GLU A 155 11.40 15.30 2.78
N LEU A 156 10.11 15.32 2.43
CA LEU A 156 9.22 14.16 2.49
C LEU A 156 9.69 13.07 1.54
N LEU A 157 10.05 13.41 0.30
CA LEU A 157 10.52 12.44 -0.68
C LEU A 157 11.80 11.73 -0.19
N ALA A 158 12.77 12.49 0.33
CA ALA A 158 13.98 11.93 0.91
C ALA A 158 13.68 11.03 2.13
N ALA A 159 12.76 11.44 3.00
CA ALA A 159 12.36 10.64 4.16
C ALA A 159 11.68 9.32 3.76
N TYR A 160 10.87 9.33 2.68
CA TYR A 160 10.31 8.11 2.11
C TYR A 160 11.38 7.18 1.56
N GLU A 161 12.40 7.72 0.88
CA GLU A 161 13.53 6.93 0.36
C GLU A 161 14.34 6.29 1.50
N ASP A 162 14.59 7.03 2.58
CA ASP A 162 15.26 6.54 3.78
C ASP A 162 14.46 5.41 4.45
N ALA A 163 13.15 5.60 4.64
CA ALA A 163 12.29 4.57 5.23
C ALA A 163 12.20 3.31 4.34
N LEU A 164 12.11 3.49 3.02
CA LEU A 164 12.04 2.37 2.06
C LEU A 164 13.30 1.50 2.04
N ALA A 165 14.42 1.96 2.59
CA ALA A 165 15.63 1.13 2.74
C ALA A 165 15.41 -0.11 3.64
N ALA A 166 14.37 -0.13 4.49
CA ALA A 166 13.99 -1.34 5.24
C ALA A 166 13.46 -2.47 4.33
N TRP A 167 13.01 -2.16 3.11
CA TRP A 167 12.45 -3.11 2.15
C TRP A 167 13.13 -3.07 0.78
N PRO A 168 14.32 -3.67 0.62
CA PRO A 168 15.05 -3.63 -0.65
C PRO A 168 14.31 -4.26 -1.84
N SER A 169 13.37 -5.19 -1.59
CA SER A 169 12.45 -5.73 -2.59
C SER A 169 11.21 -6.35 -1.94
N ALA A 170 10.18 -6.70 -2.73
CA ALA A 170 9.06 -7.49 -2.22
C ALA A 170 9.46 -8.90 -1.75
N VAL A 171 10.49 -9.49 -2.38
CA VAL A 171 11.10 -10.72 -1.86
C VAL A 171 11.92 -10.35 -0.64
N ALA A 172 11.54 -10.87 0.52
CA ALA A 172 12.24 -10.56 1.75
C ALA A 172 13.70 -11.07 1.69
N PRO A 173 14.68 -10.27 2.17
CA PRO A 173 16.04 -10.75 2.35
C PRO A 173 16.11 -11.84 3.43
N GLU A 174 17.26 -12.49 3.60
CA GLU A 174 17.43 -13.53 4.63
C GLU A 174 17.24 -13.00 6.06
N ALA A 175 17.52 -11.72 6.30
CA ALA A 175 17.34 -11.06 7.57
C ALA A 175 16.84 -9.61 7.35
N PRO A 176 16.06 -9.04 8.29
CA PRO A 176 15.62 -7.65 8.23
C PRO A 176 16.80 -6.67 8.06
N VAL A 177 16.64 -5.70 7.16
CA VAL A 177 17.65 -4.63 6.96
C VAL A 177 17.61 -3.62 8.10
N MET A 178 16.41 -3.37 8.64
CA MET A 178 16.19 -2.53 9.81
C MET A 178 15.46 -3.35 10.88
N THR A 179 15.72 -3.04 12.14
CA THR A 179 14.86 -3.43 13.25
C THR A 179 13.58 -2.58 13.25
N PRO A 180 12.50 -3.01 13.93
CA PRO A 180 11.31 -2.17 14.10
C PRO A 180 11.62 -0.79 14.72
N GLY A 181 12.57 -0.73 15.66
CA GLY A 181 13.01 0.54 16.25
C GLY A 181 13.74 1.46 15.26
N GLU A 182 14.58 0.91 14.39
CA GLU A 182 15.27 1.69 13.34
C GLU A 182 14.27 2.19 12.29
N LEU A 183 13.32 1.35 11.87
CA LEU A 183 12.28 1.77 10.95
C LEU A 183 11.39 2.86 11.55
N SER A 184 10.96 2.70 12.81
CA SER A 184 10.18 3.71 13.53
C SER A 184 10.92 5.05 13.57
N ALA A 185 12.23 5.04 13.82
CA ALA A 185 13.05 6.25 13.79
C ALA A 185 13.14 6.87 12.37
N ALA A 186 13.21 6.06 11.32
CA ALA A 186 13.19 6.55 9.94
C ALA A 186 11.83 7.16 9.56
N MET A 187 10.72 6.52 9.97
CA MET A 187 9.37 7.02 9.73
C MET A 187 9.03 8.26 10.55
N PHE A 188 9.66 8.48 11.70
CA PHE A 188 9.38 9.64 12.54
C PHE A 188 9.51 10.98 11.79
N LYS A 189 10.46 11.09 10.84
CA LYS A 189 10.58 12.30 10.02
C LYS A 189 9.33 12.50 9.14
N LEU A 190 8.85 11.44 8.48
CA LEU A 190 7.61 11.48 7.71
C LEU A 190 6.43 11.87 8.59
N GLU A 191 6.34 11.30 9.79
CA GLU A 191 5.26 11.60 10.72
C GLU A 191 5.27 13.06 11.21
N ALA A 192 6.46 13.61 11.44
CA ALA A 192 6.64 14.99 11.86
C ALA A 192 6.23 15.96 10.75
N GLU A 193 6.79 15.82 9.55
CA GLU A 193 6.53 16.72 8.41
C GLU A 193 5.06 16.65 7.95
N LEU A 194 4.51 15.44 7.77
CA LEU A 194 3.09 15.28 7.41
C LEU A 194 2.15 15.76 8.53
N GLY A 195 2.63 15.78 9.78
CA GLY A 195 1.87 16.24 10.93
C GLY A 195 1.75 17.76 11.05
N GLU A 196 2.47 18.53 10.24
CA GLU A 196 2.42 20.00 10.25
C GLU A 196 1.19 20.57 9.51
N TYR A 197 0.55 19.76 8.65
CA TYR A 197 -0.66 20.10 7.90
C TYR A 197 -1.96 19.77 8.67
#